data_AF-A0A2P8QZ18-F1
#
_entry.id   AF-A0A2P8QZ18-F1
#
_cell.length_a   1.000
_cell.length_b   1.000
_cell.length_c   1.000
_cell.angle_alpha   90.00
_cell.angle_beta   90.00
_cell.angle_gamma   90.00
#
_symmetry.space_group_name_H-M   'P 1'
#
loop_
_entity.id
_entity.type
_entity.pdbx_description
1 polymer ?
#
loop_
_entity_poly.entity_id
_entity_poly.type
_entity_poly.pdbx_seq_one_letter_code
_entity_poly.pdbx_strand_id
1 'polypeptide(L)'
;MKLKERVLHSFIFEIFAILITIIFLNFVSKSAMETKVGVSLIISLAAVSWNFIFNLMFDKIFTGERIKRGFGVRVLHASLFELGFLLFTVPFVAFAMDTSFVAAFFINIGITLIILVFAIVYNWVYDRVRLFFVDK
;
A
#
# COMPACT_ATOMS: atom_id res chain seq x y z
N MET A 1 20.41 10.01 1.48
CA MET A 1 20.25 8.75 2.24
C MET A 1 21.15 7.71 1.64
N LYS A 2 21.91 7.00 2.47
CA LYS A 2 22.68 5.83 2.03
C LYS A 2 21.70 4.71 1.67
N LEU A 3 22.08 3.81 0.76
CA LEU A 3 21.21 2.71 0.31
C LEU A 3 20.65 1.87 1.48
N LYS A 4 21.47 1.66 2.52
CA LYS A 4 21.12 0.93 3.75
C LYS A 4 19.97 1.59 4.54
N GLU A 5 19.94 2.93 4.62
CA GLU A 5 18.88 3.67 5.32
C GLU A 5 17.54 3.53 4.61
N ARG A 6 17.56 3.51 3.26
CA ARG A 6 16.34 3.38 2.45
C ARG A 6 15.72 2.00 2.59
N VAL A 7 16.55 0.95 2.60
CA VAL A 7 16.09 -0.43 2.81
C VAL A 7 15.51 -0.60 4.21
N LEU A 8 16.21 -0.11 5.24
CA LEU A 8 15.74 -0.19 6.63
C LEU A 8 14.43 0.59 6.84
N HIS A 9 14.32 1.79 6.27
CA HIS A 9 13.09 2.58 6.31
C HIS A 9 11.91 1.88 5.65
N SER A 10 12.12 1.31 4.45
CA SER A 10 11.06 0.58 3.73
C SER A 10 10.65 -0.70 4.47
N PHE A 11 11.60 -1.39 5.09
CA PHE A 11 11.32 -2.61 5.83
C PHE A 11 10.51 -2.35 7.10
N ILE A 12 10.89 -1.32 7.86
CA ILE A 12 10.14 -0.90 9.06
C ILE A 12 8.74 -0.44 8.67
N PHE A 13 8.62 0.35 7.60
CA PHE A 13 7.33 0.77 7.08
C PHE A 13 6.40 -0.40 6.81
N GLU A 14 6.90 -1.44 6.12
CA GLU A 14 6.11 -2.61 5.76
C GLU A 14 5.60 -3.37 7.00
N ILE A 15 6.46 -3.55 8.00
CA ILE A 15 6.08 -4.23 9.25
C ILE A 15 4.95 -3.47 9.95
N PHE A 16 5.08 -2.15 10.10
CA PHE A 16 4.04 -1.34 10.73
C PHE A 16 2.75 -1.29 9.89
N ALA A 17 2.86 -1.28 8.55
CA ALA A 17 1.72 -1.34 7.65
C ALA A 17 0.94 -2.65 7.80
N ILE A 18 1.63 -3.78 7.94
CA ILE A 18 1.01 -5.09 8.23
C ILE A 18 0.32 -5.05 9.60
N LEU A 19 1.02 -4.54 10.64
CA LEU A 19 0.46 -4.48 11.99
C LEU A 19 -0.81 -3.62 12.07
N ILE A 20 -0.80 -2.43 11.47
CA ILE A 20 -1.97 -1.55 11.48
C ILE A 20 -3.14 -2.14 10.67
N THR A 21 -2.83 -2.86 9.59
CA THR A 21 -3.83 -3.59 8.79
C THR A 21 -4.47 -4.71 9.60
N ILE A 22 -3.68 -5.51 10.34
CA ILE A 22 -4.21 -6.56 11.22
C ILE A 22 -5.11 -5.95 12.31
N ILE A 23 -4.68 -4.85 12.93
CA ILE A 23 -5.49 -4.14 13.95
C ILE A 23 -6.82 -3.69 13.34
N PHE A 24 -6.78 -3.05 12.17
CA PHE A 24 -7.99 -2.62 11.45
C PHE A 24 -8.92 -3.81 11.13
N LEU A 25 -8.37 -4.88 10.57
CA LEU A 25 -9.13 -6.09 10.26
C LEU A 25 -9.73 -6.72 11.51
N ASN A 26 -9.10 -6.56 12.67
CA ASN A 26 -9.65 -7.05 13.93
C ASN A 26 -10.90 -6.29 14.39
N PHE A 27 -11.00 -5.00 14.05
CA PHE A 27 -12.18 -4.19 14.32
C PHE A 27 -13.31 -4.44 13.31
N VAL A 28 -12.98 -4.71 12.04
CA VAL A 28 -13.97 -4.79 10.97
C VAL A 28 -14.45 -6.22 10.70
N SER A 29 -13.60 -7.22 10.88
CA SER A 29 -13.91 -8.61 10.58
C SER A 29 -13.93 -9.50 11.81
N LYS A 30 -14.85 -10.48 11.82
CA LYS A 30 -14.93 -11.55 12.81
C LYS A 30 -14.13 -12.81 12.44
N SER A 31 -13.42 -12.79 11.31
CA SER A 31 -12.59 -13.91 10.87
C SER A 31 -11.48 -14.24 11.87
N ALA A 32 -10.99 -15.48 11.81
CA ALA A 32 -9.90 -15.96 12.65
C ALA A 32 -8.64 -15.10 12.51
N MET A 33 -7.85 -15.01 13.59
CA MET A 33 -6.62 -14.20 13.61
C MET A 33 -5.61 -14.68 12.55
N GLU A 34 -5.48 -16.00 12.37
CA GLU A 34 -4.60 -16.59 11.36
C GLU A 34 -4.96 -16.13 9.95
N THR A 35 -6.27 -16.10 9.62
CA THR A 35 -6.77 -15.59 8.34
C THR A 35 -6.43 -14.11 8.16
N LYS A 36 -6.62 -13.27 9.19
CA LYS A 36 -6.33 -11.83 9.13
C LYS A 36 -4.84 -11.57 8.88
N VAL A 37 -3.97 -12.30 9.59
CA VAL A 37 -2.51 -12.21 9.41
C VAL A 37 -2.12 -12.65 8.01
N GLY A 38 -2.62 -13.80 7.54
CA GLY A 38 -2.34 -14.32 6.20
C GLY A 38 -2.78 -13.36 5.10
N VAL A 39 -4.00 -12.83 5.20
CA VAL A 39 -4.54 -11.83 4.25
C VAL A 39 -3.70 -10.57 4.24
N SER A 40 -3.32 -10.05 5.41
CA SER A 40 -2.48 -8.83 5.48
C SER A 40 -1.11 -9.02 4.84
N LEU A 41 -0.47 -10.18 5.04
CA LEU A 41 0.82 -10.51 4.43
C LEU A 41 0.71 -10.63 2.91
N ILE A 42 -0.32 -11.33 2.42
CA ILE A 42 -0.53 -11.53 0.98
C ILE A 42 -0.86 -10.19 0.30
N ILE A 43 -1.71 -9.35 0.91
CA ILE A 43 -2.04 -8.02 0.37
C ILE A 43 -0.79 -7.14 0.32
N SER A 44 0.03 -7.13 1.38
CA SER A 44 1.30 -6.38 1.43
C SER A 44 2.25 -6.81 0.30
N LEU A 45 2.48 -8.13 0.15
CA LEU A 45 3.34 -8.65 -0.90
C LEU A 45 2.78 -8.38 -2.31
N ALA A 46 1.47 -8.51 -2.47
CA ALA A 46 0.78 -8.20 -3.71
C ALA A 46 0.87 -6.71 -4.04
N ALA A 47 0.78 -5.81 -3.04
CA ALA A 47 0.91 -4.37 -3.24
C ALA A 47 2.31 -3.99 -3.73
N VAL A 48 3.37 -4.50 -3.09
CA VAL A 48 4.76 -4.24 -3.51
C VAL A 48 5.02 -4.78 -4.90
N SER A 49 4.54 -6.00 -5.18
CA SER A 49 4.69 -6.67 -6.48
C SER A 49 3.91 -5.95 -7.58
N TRP A 50 2.66 -5.56 -7.31
CA TRP A 50 1.80 -4.82 -8.23
C TRP A 50 2.35 -3.44 -8.53
N ASN A 51 2.88 -2.73 -7.53
CA ASN A 51 3.56 -1.45 -7.71
C ASN A 51 4.74 -1.58 -8.68
N PHE A 52 5.57 -2.61 -8.51
CA PHE A 52 6.69 -2.87 -9.41
C PHE A 52 6.22 -3.21 -10.84
N ILE A 53 5.29 -4.15 -10.98
CA ILE A 53 4.76 -4.59 -12.29
C ILE A 53 4.08 -3.43 -13.03
N PHE A 54 3.26 -2.66 -12.32
CA PHE A 54 2.53 -1.54 -12.89
C PHE A 54 3.48 -0.42 -13.35
N ASN A 55 4.48 -0.08 -12.53
CA ASN A 55 5.50 0.89 -12.93
C ASN A 55 6.26 0.42 -14.18
N LEU A 56 6.62 -0.87 -14.27
CA LEU A 56 7.28 -1.43 -15.45
C LEU A 56 6.40 -1.40 -16.70
N MET A 57 5.12 -1.76 -16.59
CA MET A 57 4.17 -1.69 -17.71
C MET A 57 3.97 -0.24 -18.17
N PHE A 58 3.80 0.68 -17.23
CA PHE A 58 3.55 2.08 -17.55
C PHE A 58 4.79 2.77 -18.15
N ASP A 59 5.98 2.44 -17.66
CA ASP A 59 7.24 2.95 -18.22
C ASP A 59 7.50 2.38 -19.63
N LYS A 60 7.02 1.16 -19.95
CA LYS A 60 7.06 0.60 -21.32
C LYS A 60 6.06 1.24 -22.27
N ILE A 61 4.86 1.56 -21.81
CA ILE A 61 3.80 2.14 -22.66
C ILE A 61 4.04 3.63 -22.92
N PHE A 62 4.62 4.34 -21.94
CA PHE A 62 4.88 5.77 -22.04
C PHE A 62 6.39 6.06 -21.89
N THR A 63 7.15 5.78 -22.94
CA THR A 63 8.56 6.18 -23.07
C THR A 63 8.69 7.69 -23.30
N GLY A 64 8.73 8.48 -22.22
CA GLY A 64 8.90 9.94 -22.27
C GLY A 64 9.25 10.56 -20.92
N GLU A 65 9.79 11.79 -20.93
CA GLU A 65 10.22 12.50 -19.71
C GLU A 65 9.10 12.60 -18.66
N ARG A 66 9.33 12.04 -17.45
CA ARG A 66 8.41 12.10 -16.29
C ARG A 66 7.91 13.52 -15.96
N ILE A 67 8.67 14.55 -16.37
CA ILE A 67 8.46 15.97 -16.06
C ILE A 67 7.43 16.62 -17.01
N LYS A 68 7.25 16.12 -18.25
CA LYS A 68 6.30 16.67 -19.24
C LYS A 68 4.90 16.04 -19.18
N ARG A 69 4.69 15.04 -18.32
CA ARG A 69 3.37 14.40 -18.14
C ARG A 69 2.44 15.35 -17.39
N GLY A 70 1.44 15.89 -18.10
CA GLY A 70 0.40 16.73 -17.53
C GLY A 70 -0.38 16.05 -16.41
N PHE A 71 -1.08 16.83 -15.59
CA PHE A 71 -1.85 16.37 -14.43
C PHE A 71 -2.81 15.21 -14.76
N GLY A 72 -3.44 15.24 -15.95
CA GLY A 72 -4.33 14.18 -16.40
C GLY A 72 -3.69 12.79 -16.51
N VAL A 73 -2.43 12.70 -16.94
CA VAL A 73 -1.70 11.41 -17.04
C VAL A 73 -1.39 10.86 -15.65
N ARG A 74 -1.16 11.73 -14.66
CA ARG A 74 -0.93 11.30 -13.27
C ARG A 74 -2.21 10.76 -12.63
N VAL A 75 -3.34 11.43 -12.85
CA VAL A 75 -4.65 10.98 -12.38
C VAL A 75 -5.02 9.66 -13.04
N LEU A 76 -4.83 9.53 -14.36
CA LEU A 76 -5.08 8.29 -15.09
C LEU A 76 -4.19 7.14 -14.58
N HIS A 77 -2.90 7.40 -14.36
CA HIS A 77 -1.97 6.42 -13.79
C HIS A 77 -2.40 5.94 -12.41
N ALA A 78 -2.67 6.87 -11.49
CA ALA A 78 -3.10 6.54 -10.13
C ALA A 78 -4.45 5.80 -10.14
N SER A 79 -5.39 6.22 -10.99
CA SER A 79 -6.70 5.58 -11.11
C SER A 79 -6.59 4.16 -11.66
N LEU A 80 -5.80 3.93 -12.72
CA LEU A 80 -5.56 2.58 -13.24
C LEU A 80 -4.81 1.69 -12.24
N PHE A 81 -3.86 2.26 -11.50
CA PHE A 81 -3.13 1.52 -10.47
C PHE A 81 -4.10 0.99 -9.40
N GLU A 82 -4.89 1.90 -8.82
CA GLU A 82 -5.81 1.57 -7.73
C GLU A 82 -6.94 0.67 -8.21
N LEU A 83 -7.55 0.96 -9.37
CA LEU A 83 -8.62 0.13 -9.94
C LEU A 83 -8.12 -1.27 -10.31
N GLY A 84 -6.94 -1.36 -10.93
CA GLY A 84 -6.32 -2.65 -11.24
C GLY A 84 -6.05 -3.45 -9.97
N PHE A 85 -5.51 -2.81 -8.93
CA PHE A 85 -5.25 -3.46 -7.65
C PHE A 85 -6.54 -3.93 -6.97
N LEU A 86 -7.56 -3.08 -6.91
CA LEU A 86 -8.89 -3.39 -6.37
C LEU A 86 -9.53 -4.61 -7.01
N LEU A 87 -9.42 -4.76 -8.34
CA LEU A 87 -9.97 -5.90 -9.07
C LEU A 87 -9.35 -7.24 -8.65
N PHE A 88 -8.10 -7.24 -8.17
CA PHE A 88 -7.44 -8.44 -7.65
C PHE A 88 -7.66 -8.63 -6.14
N THR A 89 -7.56 -7.56 -5.36
CA THR A 89 -7.62 -7.66 -3.90
C THR A 89 -9.02 -7.91 -3.38
N VAL A 90 -10.06 -7.30 -3.99
CA VAL A 90 -11.44 -7.44 -3.50
C VAL A 90 -11.95 -8.88 -3.60
N PRO A 91 -11.82 -9.60 -4.73
CA PRO A 91 -12.20 -11.02 -4.79
C PRO A 91 -11.38 -11.89 -3.85
N PHE A 92 -10.08 -11.61 -3.72
CA PHE A 92 -9.20 -12.34 -2.81
C PHE A 92 -9.63 -12.18 -1.34
N VAL A 93 -9.90 -10.96 -0.90
CA VAL A 93 -10.37 -10.67 0.47
C VAL A 93 -11.75 -11.28 0.72
N ALA A 94 -12.67 -11.15 -0.25
CA ALA A 94 -14.00 -11.73 -0.17
C ALA A 94 -13.94 -13.25 0.05
N PHE A 95 -13.09 -13.93 -0.73
CA PHE A 95 -12.90 -15.38 -0.62
C PHE A 95 -12.17 -15.78 0.66
N ALA A 96 -11.07 -15.11 1.00
CA ALA A 96 -10.23 -15.48 2.14
C ALA A 96 -10.93 -15.25 3.49
N MET A 97 -11.78 -14.23 3.57
CA MET A 97 -12.45 -13.84 4.82
C MET A 97 -13.93 -14.25 4.88
N ASP A 98 -14.40 -15.00 3.89
CA ASP A 98 -15.80 -15.42 3.73
C ASP A 98 -16.78 -14.25 3.91
N THR A 99 -16.54 -13.17 3.15
CA THR A 99 -17.32 -11.94 3.24
C THR A 99 -17.90 -11.53 1.89
N SER A 100 -18.96 -10.73 1.91
CA SER A 100 -19.59 -10.25 0.66
C SER A 100 -18.63 -9.36 -0.13
N PHE A 101 -18.76 -9.34 -1.47
CA PHE A 101 -17.96 -8.46 -2.33
C PHE A 101 -18.07 -6.97 -1.93
N VAL A 102 -19.25 -6.53 -1.50
CA VAL A 102 -19.47 -5.15 -1.04
C VAL A 102 -18.70 -4.89 0.26
N ALA A 103 -18.75 -5.81 1.21
CA ALA A 103 -17.98 -5.70 2.45
C ALA A 103 -16.46 -5.71 2.18
N ALA A 104 -15.98 -6.61 1.30
CA ALA A 104 -14.59 -6.65 0.89
C ALA A 104 -14.12 -5.36 0.21
N PHE A 105 -14.98 -4.73 -0.61
CA PHE A 105 -14.71 -3.44 -1.22
C PHE A 105 -14.53 -2.34 -0.15
N PHE A 106 -15.43 -2.26 0.83
CA PHE A 106 -15.29 -1.29 1.94
C PHE A 106 -14.09 -1.59 2.84
N ILE A 107 -13.78 -2.85 3.09
CA ILE A 107 -12.55 -3.26 3.80
C ILE A 107 -11.33 -2.76 3.04
N ASN A 108 -11.28 -2.94 1.72
CA ASN A 108 -10.15 -2.47 0.91
C ASN A 108 -10.02 -0.95 0.96
N ILE A 109 -11.12 -0.20 0.82
CA ILE A 109 -11.10 1.26 0.97
C ILE A 109 -10.58 1.66 2.36
N GLY A 110 -11.04 0.99 3.42
CA GLY A 110 -10.59 1.25 4.79
C GLY A 110 -9.10 1.00 4.98
N ILE A 111 -8.58 -0.12 4.44
CA ILE A 111 -7.15 -0.44 4.43
C ILE A 111 -6.37 0.61 3.65
N THR A 112 -6.80 0.98 2.43
CA THR A 112 -6.12 2.00 1.62
C THR A 112 -6.07 3.33 2.38
N LEU A 113 -7.18 3.79 2.97
CA LEU A 113 -7.24 5.04 3.71
C LEU A 113 -6.35 5.03 4.96
N ILE A 114 -6.39 3.96 5.76
CA ILE A 114 -5.59 3.87 6.99
C ILE A 114 -4.09 3.81 6.66
N ILE A 115 -3.70 3.09 5.61
CA ILE A 115 -2.33 3.05 5.12
C ILE A 115 -1.91 4.42 4.59
N LEU A 116 -2.78 5.16 3.89
CA LEU A 116 -2.49 6.49 3.38
C LEU A 116 -2.16 7.46 4.52
N VAL A 117 -3.01 7.49 5.55
CA VAL A 117 -2.81 8.33 6.74
C VAL A 117 -1.53 7.88 7.47
N PHE A 118 -1.35 6.58 7.66
CA PHE A 118 -0.15 6.01 8.26
C PHE A 118 1.12 6.42 7.50
N ALA A 119 1.12 6.34 6.17
CA ALA A 119 2.27 6.70 5.34
C ALA A 119 2.64 8.17 5.46
N ILE A 120 1.65 9.07 5.51
CA ILE A 120 1.90 10.50 5.73
C ILE A 120 2.55 10.72 7.11
N VAL A 121 1.99 10.12 8.16
CA VAL A 121 2.50 10.26 9.54
C VAL A 121 3.90 9.66 9.66
N TYR A 122 4.12 8.45 9.13
CA TYR A 122 5.40 7.77 9.18
C TYR A 122 6.49 8.55 8.45
N ASN A 123 6.21 9.03 7.23
CA ASN A 123 7.15 9.86 6.47
C ASN A 123 7.49 11.15 7.22
N TRP A 124 6.48 11.82 7.79
CA TRP A 124 6.69 13.05 8.56
C TRP A 124 7.54 12.83 9.81
N VAL A 125 7.30 11.75 10.57
CA VAL A 125 8.10 11.38 11.74
C VAL A 125 9.53 11.05 11.31
N TYR A 126 9.70 10.27 10.25
CA TYR A 126 11.02 9.87 9.76
C TYR A 126 11.85 11.06 9.28
N ASP A 127 11.24 12.01 8.58
CA ASP A 127 11.91 13.25 8.16
C ASP A 127 12.34 14.08 9.37
N ARG A 128 11.51 14.18 10.42
CA ARG A 128 11.85 14.91 11.65
C ARG A 128 12.97 14.22 12.45
N VAL A 129 12.96 12.89 12.55
CA VAL A 129 14.04 12.11 13.17
C VAL A 129 15.34 12.28 12.39
N ARG A 130 15.27 12.26 11.05
CA ARG A 130 16.44 12.46 10.19
C ARG A 130 17.05 13.84 10.38
N LEU A 131 16.25 14.90 10.42
CA LEU A 131 16.73 16.26 10.69
C LEU A 131 17.43 16.33 12.06
N PHE A 132 16.89 15.66 13.07
CA PHE A 132 17.48 15.66 14.41
C PHE A 132 18.84 14.94 14.51
N PHE A 133 19.10 13.93 13.67
CA PHE A 133 20.34 13.15 13.68
C PHE A 133 21.39 13.60 12.65
N VAL A 134 21.02 14.38 11.63
CA VAL A 134 21.92 14.82 10.55
C VAL A 134 22.43 16.25 10.75
N ASP A 135 21.73 17.08 11.54
CA ASP A 135 22.17 18.44 11.90
C ASP A 135 23.01 18.50 13.21
N LYS A 136 23.65 17.39 13.62
CA LYS A 136 24.62 17.33 14.72
C LYS A 136 25.92 16.66 14.31
#